data_AF-A0A0N4XX71-F1
#
_entry.id   AF-A0A0N4XX71-F1
#
_cell.length_a   1.000
_cell.length_b   1.000
_cell.length_c   1.000
_cell.angle_alpha   90.00
_cell.angle_beta   90.00
_cell.angle_gamma   90.00
#
_symmetry.space_group_name_H-M   'P 1'
#
loop_
_entity.id
_entity.type
_entity.pdbx_description
1 polymer ?
#
loop_
_entity_poly.entity_id
_entity_poly.type
_entity_poly.pdbx_seq_one_letter_code
_entity_poly.pdbx_strand_id
1 'polypeptide(L)'
;MDSEGYMYVHPHYFAGKNAVEGVTCKVIFLEGGLRGNKTNKNSAHKVKEVAVLDAPENRRFLANGDVFRIRCEQDNVPMFQKVFAGMRDFSREKNKLFLVDDTSSFDSYGRRRENRKTQQFSPNEDFQKTYSVDILAFDSVSRTLFMRHMPRTVETMNKFGYEFFYGYNKVGDNSNVNLVPILAGDLKEALKQPMLDNSSDINAEWILPLYARLDPDTLPLLWKTLKERYNCSTMLNDDIVSAGRGLFHYPAREFLPGFSYAPTDHYYRPYYLDVYEGTDETMCRDGTQIQQEFIDLWRRFANRYKHKCHFGFSFITS
;
A
#
# COMPACT_ATOMS: atom_id res chain seq x y z
N MET A 1 -12.43 6.03 8.34
CA MET A 1 -12.39 6.01 6.86
C MET A 1 -13.48 5.08 6.40
N ASP A 2 -14.27 5.46 5.41
CA ASP A 2 -15.24 4.55 4.79
C ASP A 2 -14.58 3.64 3.74
N SER A 3 -15.37 2.73 3.15
CA SER A 3 -14.87 1.79 2.14
C SER A 3 -14.39 2.43 0.83
N GLU A 4 -14.71 3.69 0.59
CA GLU A 4 -14.30 4.45 -0.59
C GLU A 4 -13.05 5.31 -0.32
N GLY A 5 -12.58 5.36 0.93
CA GLY A 5 -11.40 6.11 1.33
C GLY A 5 -11.70 7.53 1.84
N TYR A 6 -12.97 7.91 2.02
CA TYR A 6 -13.33 9.20 2.58
C TYR A 6 -13.35 9.16 4.11
N MET A 7 -13.11 10.32 4.70
CA MET A 7 -13.04 10.53 6.14
C MET A 7 -14.30 11.23 6.63
N TYR A 8 -14.66 10.90 7.86
CA TYR A 8 -15.67 11.59 8.64
C TYR A 8 -15.13 11.68 10.06
N VAL A 9 -15.07 12.89 10.61
CA VAL A 9 -14.56 13.14 11.96
C VAL A 9 -15.70 13.69 12.79
N HIS A 10 -15.99 13.01 13.90
CA HIS A 10 -17.04 13.38 14.83
C HIS A 10 -16.49 13.32 16.26
N PRO A 11 -16.59 14.38 17.06
CA PRO A 11 -15.96 14.43 18.38
C PRO A 11 -16.68 13.61 19.48
N HIS A 12 -17.69 12.78 19.17
CA HIS A 12 -18.60 12.18 20.17
C HIS A 12 -18.12 10.90 20.88
N TYR A 13 -16.93 10.38 20.59
CA TYR A 13 -16.54 9.03 21.03
C TYR A 13 -15.94 8.91 22.45
N PHE A 14 -16.14 9.90 23.31
CA PHE A 14 -15.71 9.80 24.71
C PHE A 14 -16.90 9.63 25.66
N ALA A 15 -16.89 8.53 26.42
CA ALA A 15 -17.87 8.25 27.45
C ALA A 15 -17.68 9.23 28.64
N GLY A 16 -18.48 10.29 28.69
CA GLY A 16 -18.50 11.24 29.80
C GLY A 16 -19.42 12.43 29.54
N LYS A 17 -20.02 13.00 30.60
CA LYS A 17 -21.04 14.08 30.48
C LYS A 17 -20.55 15.38 29.82
N ASN A 18 -19.23 15.59 29.68
CA ASN A 18 -18.61 16.80 29.09
C ASN A 18 -17.48 16.47 28.08
N ALA A 19 -17.40 15.25 27.55
CA ALA A 19 -16.17 14.75 26.93
C ALA A 19 -15.93 15.18 25.46
N VAL A 20 -16.71 16.15 24.97
CA VAL A 20 -16.73 16.59 23.55
C VAL A 20 -16.36 18.07 23.43
N GLU A 21 -16.46 18.85 24.51
CA GLU A 21 -16.24 20.30 24.48
C GLU A 21 -14.73 20.60 24.42
N GLY A 22 -14.30 21.39 23.42
CA GLY A 22 -12.89 21.76 23.25
C GLY A 22 -12.01 20.72 22.54
N VAL A 23 -12.58 19.65 21.98
CA VAL A 23 -11.83 18.69 21.15
C VAL A 23 -11.61 19.29 19.76
N THR A 24 -10.36 19.41 19.33
CA THR A 24 -10.02 19.84 17.96
C THR A 24 -9.25 18.73 17.25
N CYS A 25 -9.61 18.44 16.01
CA CYS A 25 -8.98 17.40 15.21
C CYS A 25 -8.25 17.99 14.00
N LYS A 26 -7.08 17.46 13.70
CA LYS A 26 -6.24 17.87 12.56
C LYS A 26 -5.94 16.68 11.65
N VAL A 27 -5.89 16.96 10.36
CA VAL A 27 -5.37 16.07 9.32
C VAL A 27 -3.91 16.45 9.06
N ILE A 28 -3.01 15.52 9.37
CA ILE A 28 -1.56 15.68 9.23
C ILE A 28 -1.10 14.79 8.08
N PHE A 29 -0.69 15.38 6.95
CA PHE A 29 -0.17 14.64 5.81
C PHE A 29 1.27 14.21 6.05
N LEU A 30 1.58 12.96 5.68
CA LEU A 30 2.86 12.33 5.96
C LEU A 30 3.57 11.93 4.67
N GLU A 31 4.88 12.11 4.64
CA GLU A 31 5.77 11.63 3.58
C GLU A 31 7.06 11.07 4.18
N GLY A 32 7.84 10.29 3.44
CA GLY A 32 9.10 9.76 3.94
C GLY A 32 9.43 8.40 3.35
N GLY A 33 10.14 7.57 4.10
CA GLY A 33 10.44 6.19 3.68
C GLY A 33 11.34 6.09 2.45
N LEU A 34 12.13 7.14 2.16
CA LEU A 34 13.06 7.20 1.04
C LEU A 34 14.50 7.33 1.52
N ARG A 35 15.40 6.66 0.81
CA ARG A 35 16.84 6.72 0.96
C ARG A 35 17.35 8.09 0.50
N GLY A 36 18.19 8.73 1.31
CA GLY A 36 18.81 10.01 0.96
C GLY A 36 19.91 9.84 -0.08
N ASN A 37 19.90 10.67 -1.13
CA ASN A 37 20.85 10.60 -2.25
C ASN A 37 22.33 10.82 -1.85
N LYS A 38 22.60 11.47 -0.71
CA LYS A 38 23.97 11.84 -0.28
C LYS A 38 24.56 10.92 0.78
N THR A 39 23.72 10.27 1.56
CA THR A 39 24.12 9.38 2.64
C THR A 39 23.29 8.12 2.46
N ASN A 40 23.91 7.04 1.97
CA ASN A 40 23.29 5.71 1.86
C ASN A 40 22.99 5.10 3.26
N LYS A 41 22.38 5.89 4.15
CA LYS A 41 22.10 5.64 5.56
C LYS A 41 20.60 5.87 5.83
N ASN A 42 20.13 5.33 6.96
CA ASN A 42 18.76 5.10 7.48
C ASN A 42 17.70 6.23 7.41
N SER A 43 17.86 7.24 6.56
CA SER A 43 16.81 8.19 6.15
C SER A 43 15.53 7.49 5.67
N ALA A 44 15.64 6.30 5.08
CA ALA A 44 14.51 5.46 4.68
C ALA A 44 13.64 4.95 5.85
N HIS A 45 14.03 5.23 7.10
CA HIS A 45 13.28 4.87 8.32
C HIS A 45 12.52 6.06 8.92
N LYS A 46 12.54 7.23 8.26
CA LYS A 46 11.96 8.46 8.78
C LYS A 46 10.69 8.84 8.04
N VAL A 47 9.73 9.37 8.79
CA VAL A 47 8.52 10.05 8.30
C VAL A 47 8.63 11.53 8.67
N LYS A 48 8.06 12.40 7.83
CA LYS A 48 7.93 13.84 8.04
C LYS A 48 6.47 14.26 7.88
N GLU A 49 6.03 15.17 8.74
CA GLU A 49 4.78 15.89 8.56
C GLU A 49 5.00 16.97 7.49
N VAL A 50 4.15 17.01 6.46
CA VAL A 50 4.33 17.91 5.30
C VAL A 50 3.22 18.95 5.16
N ALA A 51 2.07 18.71 5.76
CA ALA A 51 0.98 19.68 5.84
C ALA A 51 0.08 19.32 7.02
N VAL A 52 -0.47 20.32 7.69
CA VAL A 52 -1.42 20.17 8.78
C VAL A 52 -2.62 21.05 8.47
N LEU A 53 -3.82 20.45 8.46
CA LEU A 53 -5.07 21.13 8.17
C LEU A 53 -6.10 20.78 9.24
N ASP A 54 -7.00 21.70 9.56
CA ASP A 54 -8.11 21.42 10.47
C ASP A 54 -9.07 20.41 9.83
N ALA A 55 -9.42 19.36 10.57
CA ALA A 55 -10.33 18.33 10.09
C ALA A 55 -11.76 18.87 10.07
N PRO A 56 -12.48 18.77 8.94
CA PRO A 56 -13.88 19.15 8.89
C PRO A 56 -14.73 18.31 9.86
N GLU A 57 -15.28 18.95 10.87
CA GLU A 57 -16.15 18.32 11.85
C GLU A 57 -17.52 18.01 11.23
N ASN A 58 -18.04 16.81 11.51
CA ASN A 58 -19.38 16.37 11.10
C ASN A 58 -19.63 16.50 9.59
N ARG A 59 -18.56 16.42 8.79
CA ARG A 59 -18.63 16.47 7.34
C ARG A 59 -17.78 15.35 6.77
N ARG A 60 -18.26 14.76 5.67
CA ARG A 60 -17.47 13.83 4.88
C ARG A 60 -16.47 14.59 4.03
N PHE A 61 -15.22 14.14 4.00
CA PHE A 61 -14.16 14.76 3.22
C PHE A 61 -13.15 13.75 2.67
N LEU A 62 -12.52 14.11 1.56
CA LEU A 62 -11.33 13.45 1.04
C LEU A 62 -10.10 14.18 1.57
N ALA A 63 -9.25 13.47 2.30
CA ALA A 63 -7.88 13.91 2.56
C ALA A 63 -7.00 13.48 1.38
N ASN A 64 -6.60 14.44 0.53
CA ASN A 64 -5.93 14.13 -0.73
C ASN A 64 -4.43 13.87 -0.59
N GLY A 65 -4.09 12.74 0.03
CA GLY A 65 -2.73 12.23 0.18
C GLY A 65 -2.74 10.72 0.36
N ASP A 66 -1.60 10.08 0.09
CA ASP A 66 -1.47 8.62 0.23
C ASP A 66 -1.35 8.20 1.70
N VAL A 67 -0.76 9.06 2.53
CA VAL A 67 -0.61 8.81 3.96
C VAL A 67 -0.96 10.07 4.73
N PHE A 68 -1.85 9.94 5.70
CA PHE A 68 -2.17 11.02 6.62
C PHE A 68 -2.59 10.47 7.98
N ARG A 69 -2.43 11.29 9.01
CA ARG A 69 -2.78 11.00 10.39
C ARG A 69 -3.90 11.93 10.83
N ILE A 70 -4.89 11.39 11.53
CA ILE A 70 -5.86 12.20 12.27
C ILE A 70 -5.37 12.26 13.71
N ARG A 71 -5.15 13.47 14.22
CA ARG A 71 -4.82 13.72 15.62
C ARG A 71 -5.90 14.61 16.20
N CYS A 72 -6.50 14.18 17.30
CA CYS A 72 -7.47 14.97 18.05
C CYS A 72 -6.94 15.27 19.45
N GLU A 73 -7.06 16.53 19.86
CA GLU A 73 -6.54 17.06 21.12
C GLU A 73 -7.64 17.79 21.87
N GLN A 74 -7.65 17.66 23.19
CA GLN A 74 -8.48 18.45 24.11
C GLN A 74 -7.55 19.18 25.07
N ASP A 75 -7.60 20.51 25.13
CA ASP A 75 -6.71 21.32 25.97
C ASP A 75 -5.21 20.99 25.81
N ASN A 76 -4.78 20.73 24.56
CA ASN A 76 -3.42 20.26 24.18
C ASN A 76 -3.04 18.85 24.67
N VAL A 77 -3.99 18.07 25.18
CA VAL A 77 -3.79 16.66 25.52
C VAL A 77 -4.23 15.80 24.33
N PRO A 78 -3.36 14.92 23.78
CA PRO A 78 -3.74 14.04 22.69
C PRO A 78 -4.73 12.99 23.16
N MET A 79 -5.93 13.02 22.59
CA MET A 79 -7.04 12.12 22.95
C MET A 79 -7.17 10.96 21.96
N PHE A 80 -6.84 11.21 20.70
CA PHE A 80 -6.89 10.21 19.65
C PHE A 80 -5.82 10.49 18.61
N GLN A 81 -5.13 9.45 18.16
CA GLN A 81 -4.24 9.53 17.02
C GLN A 81 -4.31 8.24 16.23
N LYS A 82 -4.57 8.35 14.93
CA LYS A 82 -4.52 7.19 14.02
C LYS A 82 -4.00 7.61 12.65
N VAL A 83 -3.14 6.78 12.08
CA VAL A 83 -2.65 6.93 10.71
C VAL A 83 -3.53 6.14 9.75
N PHE A 84 -3.69 6.67 8.55
CA PHE A 84 -4.53 6.10 7.50
C PHE A 84 -3.76 6.02 6.19
N ALA A 85 -3.92 4.89 5.52
CA ALA A 85 -3.52 4.71 4.14
C ALA A 85 -4.58 5.29 3.21
N GLY A 86 -4.43 6.57 2.86
CA GLY A 86 -5.24 7.26 1.87
C GLY A 86 -4.99 6.78 0.44
N MET A 87 -5.48 7.53 -0.54
CA MET A 87 -5.18 7.28 -1.95
C MET A 87 -5.34 8.60 -2.70
N ARG A 88 -4.20 9.20 -3.06
CA ARG A 88 -4.19 10.51 -3.68
C ARG A 88 -4.91 10.50 -5.03
N ASP A 89 -5.80 11.47 -5.23
CA ASP A 89 -6.32 11.85 -6.52
C ASP A 89 -5.34 12.81 -7.20
N PHE A 90 -4.65 12.33 -8.23
CA PHE A 90 -3.69 13.11 -9.01
C PHE A 90 -4.32 14.27 -9.80
N SER A 91 -5.64 14.29 -9.99
CA SER A 91 -6.34 15.40 -10.64
C SER A 91 -6.58 16.60 -9.70
N ARG A 92 -6.34 16.42 -8.40
CA ARG A 92 -6.57 17.43 -7.36
C ARG A 92 -5.26 17.85 -6.71
N GLU A 93 -5.27 19.04 -6.11
CA GLU A 93 -4.12 19.56 -5.39
C GLU A 93 -3.73 18.63 -4.23
N LYS A 94 -2.44 18.32 -4.12
CA LYS A 94 -1.88 17.42 -3.10
C LYS A 94 -2.01 18.06 -1.71
N ASN A 95 -2.23 17.23 -0.68
CA ASN A 95 -2.23 17.63 0.73
C ASN A 95 -3.31 18.68 1.05
N LYS A 96 -4.48 18.53 0.44
CA LYS A 96 -5.67 19.35 0.67
C LYS A 96 -6.86 18.50 1.08
N LEU A 97 -7.83 19.13 1.73
CA LEU A 97 -9.10 18.52 2.10
C LEU A 97 -10.18 18.96 1.11
N PHE A 98 -10.98 18.00 0.64
CA PHE A 98 -12.10 18.27 -0.23
C PHE A 98 -13.37 17.74 0.41
N LEU A 99 -14.32 18.62 0.68
CA LEU A 99 -15.63 18.23 1.19
C LEU A 99 -16.39 17.43 0.14
N VAL A 100 -17.12 16.42 0.59
CA VAL A 100 -17.88 15.52 -0.27
C VAL A 100 -19.31 15.48 0.23
N ASP A 101 -20.25 15.64 -0.69
CA ASP A 101 -21.67 15.54 -0.38
C ASP A 101 -22.06 14.06 -0.21
N ASP A 102 -22.63 13.71 0.95
CA ASP A 102 -23.18 12.37 1.21
C ASP A 102 -24.39 12.05 0.34
N THR A 103 -25.08 13.08 -0.14
CA THR A 103 -26.34 12.97 -0.89
C THR A 103 -26.20 13.54 -2.29
N SER A 104 -25.17 13.15 -3.03
CA SER A 104 -24.93 13.63 -4.41
C SER A 104 -26.13 13.44 -5.36
N SER A 105 -27.00 12.46 -5.08
CA SER A 105 -28.25 12.21 -5.82
C SER A 105 -29.38 13.21 -5.48
N PHE A 106 -29.20 14.04 -4.47
CA PHE A 106 -30.19 15.01 -3.99
C PHE A 106 -29.58 16.42 -3.96
N ASP A 107 -30.41 17.43 -4.14
CA ASP A 107 -30.02 18.81 -3.87
C ASP A 107 -30.06 19.12 -2.37
N SER A 108 -29.65 20.33 -2.00
CA SER A 108 -29.66 20.79 -0.60
C SER A 108 -31.06 20.83 0.04
N TYR A 109 -32.13 20.69 -0.76
CA TYR A 109 -33.51 20.65 -0.31
C TYR A 109 -34.08 19.22 -0.29
N GLY A 110 -33.25 18.20 -0.51
CA GLY A 110 -33.66 16.80 -0.51
C GLY A 110 -34.46 16.40 -1.75
N ARG A 111 -34.44 17.19 -2.83
CA ARG A 111 -35.06 16.82 -4.11
C ARG A 111 -34.07 15.99 -4.91
N ARG A 112 -34.52 14.90 -5.53
CA ARG A 112 -33.68 14.12 -6.45
C ARG A 112 -33.18 15.03 -7.55
N ARG A 113 -31.87 15.07 -7.75
CA ARG A 113 -31.28 15.67 -8.94
C ARG A 113 -31.67 14.78 -10.12
N GLU A 114 -32.06 15.36 -11.25
CA GLU A 114 -32.18 14.58 -12.48
C GLU A 114 -30.85 13.88 -12.74
N ASN A 115 -30.92 12.59 -13.07
CA ASN A 115 -29.75 11.77 -13.38
C ASN A 115 -28.97 12.45 -14.50
N ARG A 116 -27.97 13.26 -14.16
CA ARG A 116 -26.88 13.58 -15.07
C ARG A 116 -26.31 12.22 -15.41
N LYS A 117 -26.60 11.76 -16.64
CA LYS A 117 -26.11 10.51 -17.21
C LYS A 117 -24.75 10.26 -16.59
N THR A 118 -24.68 9.32 -15.66
CA THR A 118 -23.41 8.85 -15.08
C THR A 118 -22.53 8.69 -16.29
N GLN A 119 -21.45 9.48 -16.40
CA GLN A 119 -20.58 9.44 -17.57
C GLN A 119 -20.29 7.96 -17.79
N GLN A 120 -20.93 7.38 -18.79
CA GLN A 120 -20.79 5.97 -19.09
C GLN A 120 -19.31 5.87 -19.38
N PHE A 121 -18.60 5.13 -18.55
CA PHE A 121 -17.20 4.88 -18.78
C PHE A 121 -17.11 4.18 -20.13
N SER A 122 -16.83 4.94 -21.18
CA SER A 122 -16.46 4.41 -22.47
C SER A 122 -15.00 4.04 -22.29
N PRO A 123 -14.66 2.75 -22.24
CA PRO A 123 -13.26 2.36 -22.15
C PRO A 123 -12.54 2.96 -23.35
N ASN A 124 -11.47 3.70 -23.11
CA ASN A 124 -10.61 4.14 -24.19
C ASN A 124 -10.13 2.90 -24.95
N GLU A 125 -9.98 2.94 -26.28
CA GLU A 125 -9.60 1.74 -27.08
C GLU A 125 -8.29 1.11 -26.56
N ASP A 126 -7.39 1.91 -26.00
CA ASP A 126 -6.15 1.45 -25.36
C ASP A 126 -6.37 0.68 -24.05
N PHE A 127 -7.42 0.99 -23.28
CA PHE A 127 -7.77 0.22 -22.08
C PHE A 127 -8.27 -1.17 -22.44
N GLN A 128 -9.00 -1.32 -23.55
CA GLN A 128 -9.45 -2.65 -24.00
C GLN A 128 -8.31 -3.57 -24.40
N LYS A 129 -7.11 -3.03 -24.65
CA LYS A 129 -5.91 -3.78 -25.07
C LYS A 129 -4.91 -4.01 -23.94
N THR A 130 -5.15 -3.48 -22.73
CA THR A 130 -4.19 -3.54 -21.62
C THR A 130 -4.76 -4.30 -20.43
N TYR A 131 -4.01 -5.26 -19.92
CA TYR A 131 -4.34 -6.00 -18.71
C TYR A 131 -3.82 -5.26 -17.49
N SER A 132 -4.64 -5.17 -16.44
CA SER A 132 -4.19 -4.83 -15.10
C SER A 132 -3.68 -6.06 -14.37
N VAL A 133 -2.76 -5.85 -13.44
CA VAL A 133 -2.14 -6.93 -12.66
C VAL A 133 -2.20 -6.55 -11.19
N ASP A 134 -2.85 -7.39 -10.37
CA ASP A 134 -2.84 -7.24 -8.91
C ASP A 134 -2.24 -8.49 -8.27
N ILE A 135 -1.21 -8.29 -7.45
CA ILE A 135 -0.51 -9.33 -6.71
C ILE A 135 -0.77 -9.10 -5.22
N LEU A 136 -1.45 -10.07 -4.60
CA LEU A 136 -1.63 -10.15 -3.15
C LEU A 136 -0.78 -11.31 -2.63
N ALA A 137 0.29 -10.99 -1.92
CA ALA A 137 1.22 -11.95 -1.35
C ALA A 137 1.05 -12.06 0.16
N PHE A 138 0.95 -13.30 0.65
CA PHE A 138 0.89 -13.62 2.08
C PHE A 138 2.21 -14.24 2.50
N ASP A 139 2.86 -13.67 3.51
CA ASP A 139 4.11 -14.21 4.02
C ASP A 139 3.89 -15.50 4.81
N SER A 140 4.85 -16.42 4.72
CA SER A 140 4.88 -17.66 5.49
C SER A 140 3.65 -18.58 5.36
N VAL A 141 2.89 -18.50 4.26
CA VAL A 141 1.74 -19.36 3.98
C VAL A 141 2.06 -20.44 2.95
N SER A 142 1.91 -21.71 3.31
CA SER A 142 1.98 -22.83 2.37
C SER A 142 0.64 -23.06 1.66
N ARG A 143 0.65 -23.73 0.49
CA ARG A 143 -0.57 -24.12 -0.23
C ARG A 143 -1.55 -24.89 0.67
N THR A 144 -1.04 -25.84 1.46
CA THR A 144 -1.87 -26.66 2.35
C THR A 144 -2.44 -25.85 3.51
N LEU A 145 -1.68 -24.89 4.05
CA LEU A 145 -2.16 -23.97 5.08
C LEU A 145 -3.27 -23.06 4.53
N PHE A 146 -3.08 -22.48 3.35
CA PHE A 146 -4.08 -21.64 2.67
C PHE A 146 -5.40 -22.39 2.47
N MET A 147 -5.34 -23.63 1.97
CA MET A 147 -6.54 -24.47 1.79
C MET A 147 -7.26 -24.80 3.10
N ARG A 148 -6.52 -25.02 4.19
CA ARG A 148 -7.10 -25.39 5.49
C ARG A 148 -7.73 -24.19 6.22
N HIS A 149 -7.10 -23.03 6.18
CA HIS A 149 -7.51 -21.86 6.97
C HIS A 149 -8.36 -20.86 6.18
N MET A 150 -8.34 -20.92 4.85
CA MET A 150 -9.15 -20.06 3.98
C MET A 150 -10.02 -20.86 2.97
N PRO A 151 -10.77 -21.90 3.41
CA PRO A 151 -11.51 -22.78 2.49
C PRO A 151 -12.58 -22.04 1.69
N ARG A 152 -13.24 -21.03 2.28
CA ARG A 152 -14.23 -20.19 1.59
C ARG A 152 -13.59 -19.33 0.49
N THR A 153 -12.37 -18.86 0.71
CA THR A 153 -11.60 -18.10 -0.29
C THR A 153 -11.22 -19.02 -1.45
N VAL A 154 -10.69 -20.22 -1.17
CA VAL A 154 -10.35 -21.22 -2.19
C VAL A 154 -11.57 -21.60 -3.04
N GLU A 155 -12.71 -21.88 -2.41
CA GLU A 155 -13.94 -22.21 -3.13
C GLU A 155 -14.41 -21.05 -4.02
N THR A 156 -14.27 -19.80 -3.55
CA THR A 156 -14.61 -18.62 -4.33
C THR A 156 -13.66 -18.42 -5.51
N MET A 157 -12.35 -18.59 -5.30
CA MET A 157 -11.35 -18.54 -6.37
C MET A 157 -11.62 -19.60 -7.45
N ASN A 158 -11.96 -20.83 -7.04
CA ASN A 158 -12.34 -21.89 -7.96
C ASN A 158 -13.56 -21.51 -8.81
N LYS A 159 -14.61 -20.93 -8.20
CA LYS A 159 -15.79 -20.43 -8.92
C LYS A 159 -15.48 -19.31 -9.91
N PHE A 160 -14.43 -18.53 -9.66
CA PHE A 160 -13.97 -17.48 -10.56
C PHE A 160 -12.96 -17.95 -11.61
N GLY A 161 -12.64 -19.26 -11.66
CA GLY A 161 -11.74 -19.82 -12.66
C GLY A 161 -10.25 -19.52 -12.39
N TYR A 162 -9.87 -19.35 -11.13
CA TYR A 162 -8.46 -19.20 -10.76
C TYR A 162 -7.73 -20.54 -10.91
N GLU A 163 -6.50 -20.47 -11.40
CA GLU A 163 -5.63 -21.63 -11.57
C GLU A 163 -4.65 -21.78 -10.40
N PHE A 164 -4.47 -23.02 -9.94
CA PHE A 164 -3.39 -23.38 -9.02
C PHE A 164 -2.17 -23.83 -9.81
N PHE A 165 -1.03 -23.18 -9.60
CA PHE A 165 0.24 -23.61 -10.19
C PHE A 165 0.82 -24.80 -9.42
N TYR A 166 0.45 -26.02 -9.85
CA TYR A 166 0.99 -27.24 -9.29
C TYR A 166 2.48 -27.40 -9.65
N GLY A 167 3.31 -27.73 -8.66
CA GLY A 167 4.76 -27.85 -8.84
C GLY A 167 5.50 -26.50 -8.81
N TYR A 168 4.81 -25.38 -8.61
CA TYR A 168 5.46 -24.11 -8.32
C TYR A 168 6.08 -24.15 -6.91
N ASN A 169 7.38 -23.91 -6.82
CA ASN A 169 8.15 -23.98 -5.59
C ASN A 169 8.80 -22.63 -5.29
N LYS A 170 9.04 -22.38 -4.01
CA LYS A 170 9.83 -21.25 -3.53
C LYS A 170 11.31 -21.47 -3.87
N VAL A 171 12.04 -20.40 -4.11
CA VAL A 171 13.49 -20.39 -4.37
C VAL A 171 14.28 -20.58 -3.08
N GLY A 172 13.86 -19.92 -1.99
CA GLY A 172 14.56 -20.02 -0.71
C GLY A 172 13.66 -19.70 0.48
N ASP A 173 14.24 -19.56 1.67
CA ASP A 173 13.45 -19.44 2.90
C ASP A 173 12.92 -18.04 3.17
N ASN A 174 13.64 -16.99 2.76
CA ASN A 174 13.26 -15.60 3.00
C ASN A 174 12.25 -15.09 1.96
N SER A 175 11.43 -14.10 2.32
CA SER A 175 10.40 -13.57 1.41
C SER A 175 11.01 -12.85 0.19
N ASN A 176 12.15 -12.20 0.35
CA ASN A 176 12.81 -11.43 -0.72
C ASN A 176 13.36 -12.30 -1.86
N VAL A 177 14.04 -13.41 -1.55
CA VAL A 177 14.54 -14.36 -2.56
C VAL A 177 13.43 -14.99 -3.39
N ASN A 178 12.20 -14.99 -2.88
CA ASN A 178 11.03 -15.53 -3.57
C ASN A 178 10.27 -14.47 -4.37
N LEU A 179 10.07 -13.28 -3.80
CA LEU A 179 9.23 -12.25 -4.40
C LEU A 179 9.99 -11.35 -5.38
N VAL A 180 11.27 -11.06 -5.14
CA VAL A 180 12.04 -10.18 -6.04
C VAL A 180 12.19 -10.79 -7.44
N PRO A 181 12.48 -12.10 -7.63
CA PRO A 181 12.48 -12.71 -8.95
C PRO A 181 11.12 -12.66 -9.67
N ILE A 182 10.01 -12.83 -8.93
CA ILE A 182 8.65 -12.67 -9.49
C ILE A 182 8.44 -11.25 -9.99
N LEU A 183 8.96 -10.26 -9.26
CA LEU A 183 8.73 -8.84 -9.54
C LEU A 183 9.72 -8.23 -10.53
N ALA A 184 10.94 -8.76 -10.65
CA ALA A 184 11.99 -8.18 -11.48
C ALA A 184 12.38 -9.06 -12.68
N GLY A 185 12.10 -10.37 -12.62
CA GLY A 185 12.64 -11.32 -13.60
C GLY A 185 14.16 -11.35 -13.56
N ASP A 186 14.79 -11.40 -14.73
CA ASP A 186 16.24 -11.51 -14.87
C ASP A 186 16.96 -10.23 -14.41
N LEU A 187 17.94 -10.40 -13.52
CA LEU A 187 18.77 -9.31 -13.01
C LEU A 187 20.15 -9.31 -13.66
N LYS A 188 20.65 -8.13 -14.04
CA LYS A 188 21.97 -7.98 -14.67
C LYS A 188 23.11 -8.50 -13.78
N GLU A 189 22.96 -8.35 -12.48
CA GLU A 189 23.89 -8.86 -11.47
C GLU A 189 23.85 -10.38 -11.37
N ALA A 190 22.66 -11.00 -11.52
CA ALA A 190 22.46 -12.44 -11.45
C ALA A 190 23.00 -13.15 -12.71
N LEU A 191 22.83 -12.54 -13.88
CA LEU A 191 23.32 -13.07 -15.15
C LEU A 191 24.85 -13.17 -15.25
N LYS A 192 25.60 -12.60 -14.28
CA LYS A 192 27.06 -12.78 -14.15
C LYS A 192 27.44 -14.07 -13.43
N GLN A 193 26.48 -14.71 -12.76
CA GLN A 193 26.67 -15.95 -12.03
C GLN A 193 26.40 -17.14 -12.97
N PRO A 194 27.08 -18.29 -12.77
CA PRO A 194 26.76 -19.48 -13.53
C PRO A 194 25.35 -19.97 -13.16
N MET A 195 24.58 -20.42 -14.16
CA MET A 195 23.23 -20.96 -13.96
C MET A 195 23.23 -22.21 -13.09
N LEU A 196 24.27 -23.04 -13.21
CA LEU A 196 24.44 -24.26 -12.42
C LEU A 196 25.57 -24.08 -11.40
N ASP A 197 25.37 -24.65 -10.22
CA ASP A 197 26.42 -24.74 -9.20
C ASP A 197 27.33 -25.96 -9.42
N ASN A 198 28.28 -26.18 -8.51
CA ASN A 198 29.24 -27.29 -8.60
C ASN A 198 28.59 -28.68 -8.48
N SER A 199 27.35 -28.76 -7.99
CA SER A 199 26.55 -29.99 -7.92
C SER A 199 25.67 -30.21 -9.15
N SER A 200 25.74 -29.30 -10.14
CA SER A 200 24.86 -29.26 -11.32
C SER A 200 23.39 -28.95 -11.00
N ASP A 201 23.11 -28.34 -9.84
CA ASP A 201 21.79 -27.80 -9.51
C ASP A 201 21.71 -26.31 -9.87
N ILE A 202 20.50 -25.74 -9.92
CA ILE A 202 20.30 -24.31 -10.19
C ILE A 202 20.96 -23.48 -9.08
N ASN A 203 21.87 -22.61 -9.48
CA ASN A 203 22.54 -21.70 -8.58
C ASN A 203 21.57 -20.59 -8.12
N ALA A 204 21.32 -20.51 -6.80
CA ALA A 204 20.48 -19.45 -6.23
C ALA A 204 20.98 -18.04 -6.55
N GLU A 205 22.31 -17.85 -6.69
CA GLU A 205 22.89 -16.55 -7.05
C GLU A 205 22.59 -16.13 -8.50
N TRP A 206 22.24 -17.08 -9.36
CA TRP A 206 21.77 -16.82 -10.73
C TRP A 206 20.30 -16.37 -10.76
N ILE A 207 19.53 -16.63 -9.68
CA ILE A 207 18.15 -16.16 -9.53
C ILE A 207 18.12 -14.81 -8.82
N LEU A 208 18.69 -14.72 -7.62
CA LEU A 208 18.86 -13.47 -6.88
C LEU A 208 20.25 -13.44 -6.24
N PRO A 209 21.16 -12.54 -6.67
CA PRO A 209 22.55 -12.56 -6.23
C PRO A 209 22.64 -11.94 -4.82
N LEU A 210 22.76 -12.79 -3.80
CA LEU A 210 22.66 -12.38 -2.40
C LEU A 210 23.87 -11.57 -1.92
N TYR A 211 24.97 -11.65 -2.66
CA TYR A 211 26.23 -10.97 -2.33
C TYR A 211 26.53 -9.74 -3.20
N ALA A 212 25.72 -9.46 -4.23
CA ALA A 212 25.99 -8.38 -5.18
C ALA A 212 25.54 -6.98 -4.73
N ARG A 213 24.89 -6.86 -3.56
CA ARG A 213 24.28 -5.64 -3.01
C ARG A 213 23.51 -4.82 -4.06
N LEU A 214 22.25 -5.16 -4.24
CA LEU A 214 21.33 -4.60 -5.21
C LEU A 214 20.86 -3.19 -4.84
N ASP A 215 20.68 -2.35 -5.86
CA ASP A 215 20.02 -1.05 -5.73
C ASP A 215 18.55 -1.17 -6.17
N PRO A 216 17.56 -1.04 -5.27
CA PRO A 216 16.14 -1.07 -5.63
C PRO A 216 15.76 -0.09 -6.75
N ASP A 217 16.47 1.05 -6.84
CA ASP A 217 16.22 2.07 -7.85
C ASP A 217 16.52 1.59 -9.27
N THR A 218 17.44 0.64 -9.46
CA THR A 218 17.88 0.16 -10.78
C THR A 218 17.22 -1.15 -11.21
N LEU A 219 16.57 -1.86 -10.29
CA LEU A 219 15.90 -3.13 -10.60
C LEU A 219 14.79 -2.95 -11.66
N PRO A 220 14.66 -3.87 -12.63
CA PRO A 220 13.66 -3.83 -13.70
C PRO A 220 12.29 -4.33 -13.22
N LEU A 221 11.74 -3.67 -12.20
CA LEU A 221 10.52 -4.11 -11.52
C LEU A 221 9.27 -4.01 -12.42
N LEU A 222 8.34 -4.97 -12.30
CA LEU A 222 7.13 -5.07 -13.13
C LEU A 222 6.31 -3.78 -13.15
N TRP A 223 6.18 -3.11 -12.00
CA TRP A 223 5.46 -1.83 -11.94
C TRP A 223 6.16 -0.71 -12.72
N LYS A 224 7.50 -0.69 -12.78
CA LYS A 224 8.22 0.28 -13.63
C LYS A 224 7.91 0.00 -15.08
N THR A 225 7.98 -1.27 -15.50
CA THR A 225 7.64 -1.68 -16.86
C THR A 225 6.21 -1.31 -17.23
N LEU A 226 5.23 -1.58 -16.36
CA LEU A 226 3.83 -1.27 -16.61
C LEU A 226 3.54 0.24 -16.59
N LYS A 227 4.21 1.00 -15.73
CA LYS A 227 4.13 2.45 -15.71
C LYS A 227 4.71 3.06 -16.99
N GLU A 228 5.92 2.69 -17.36
CA GLU A 228 6.68 3.31 -18.45
C GLU A 228 6.14 2.92 -19.83
N ARG A 229 5.77 1.65 -20.02
CA ARG A 229 5.34 1.15 -21.34
C ARG A 229 3.84 1.29 -21.60
N TYR A 230 3.03 1.26 -20.56
CA TYR A 230 1.57 1.18 -20.68
C TYR A 230 0.83 2.26 -19.88
N ASN A 231 1.56 3.18 -19.23
CA ASN A 231 0.99 4.26 -18.42
C ASN A 231 0.04 3.75 -17.31
N CYS A 232 0.30 2.55 -16.79
CA CYS A 232 -0.50 1.97 -15.73
C CYS A 232 -0.28 2.75 -14.43
N SER A 233 -1.33 2.88 -13.62
CA SER A 233 -1.20 3.42 -12.28
C SER A 233 -0.64 2.37 -11.34
N THR A 234 0.31 2.72 -10.47
CA THR A 234 1.06 1.72 -9.71
C THR A 234 0.97 1.90 -8.20
N MET A 235 0.96 0.78 -7.47
CA MET A 235 0.98 0.76 -6.01
C MET A 235 1.99 -0.24 -5.47
N LEU A 236 2.77 0.20 -4.48
CA LEU A 236 3.63 -0.64 -3.64
C LEU A 236 3.16 -0.53 -2.18
N ASN A 237 2.56 -1.61 -1.71
CA ASN A 237 2.05 -1.78 -0.36
C ASN A 237 2.80 -2.93 0.32
N ASP A 238 3.94 -2.62 0.92
CA ASP A 238 4.87 -3.58 1.52
C ASP A 238 4.82 -3.40 3.04
N ASP A 239 4.17 -4.35 3.73
CA ASP A 239 4.19 -4.38 5.19
C ASP A 239 5.61 -4.69 5.69
N ILE A 240 6.08 -3.90 6.65
CA ILE A 240 7.48 -3.88 7.05
C ILE A 240 7.71 -4.51 8.42
N VAL A 241 6.70 -4.69 9.29
CA VAL A 241 6.83 -5.11 10.70
C VAL A 241 7.65 -4.15 11.60
N SER A 242 8.77 -3.62 11.10
CA SER A 242 9.60 -2.61 11.76
C SER A 242 10.37 -1.78 10.73
N ALA A 243 10.88 -0.62 11.17
CA ALA A 243 11.51 0.35 10.26
C ALA A 243 12.71 -0.19 9.47
N GLY A 244 13.46 -1.16 10.02
CA GLY A 244 14.63 -1.77 9.38
C GLY A 244 14.33 -2.88 8.38
N ARG A 245 13.05 -3.21 8.19
CA ARG A 245 12.56 -4.31 7.34
C ARG A 245 11.79 -3.76 6.11
N GLY A 246 11.26 -4.68 5.32
CA GLY A 246 10.60 -4.45 4.04
C GLY A 246 11.35 -5.11 2.88
N LEU A 247 10.61 -5.49 1.84
CA LEU A 247 11.07 -6.33 0.74
C LEU A 247 12.33 -5.82 0.02
N PHE A 248 12.46 -4.49 -0.07
CA PHE A 248 13.58 -3.79 -0.73
C PHE A 248 14.49 -3.01 0.24
N HIS A 249 14.35 -3.25 1.54
CA HIS A 249 15.12 -2.59 2.59
C HIS A 249 15.95 -3.59 3.40
N TYR A 250 15.53 -4.85 3.42
CA TYR A 250 16.16 -5.93 4.15
C TYR A 250 16.43 -7.13 3.23
N PRO A 251 17.54 -7.87 3.47
CA PRO A 251 18.60 -7.56 4.42
C PRO A 251 19.62 -6.56 3.85
N ALA A 252 20.29 -5.81 4.72
CA ALA A 252 21.22 -4.74 4.34
C ALA A 252 22.45 -5.22 3.52
N ARG A 253 22.75 -6.53 3.56
CA ARG A 253 23.79 -7.15 2.73
C ARG A 253 23.34 -7.32 1.26
N GLU A 254 22.04 -7.52 1.06
CA GLU A 254 21.43 -7.80 -0.25
C GLU A 254 20.94 -6.53 -0.92
N PHE A 255 20.42 -5.56 -0.15
CA PHE A 255 19.88 -4.31 -0.68
C PHE A 255 20.58 -3.08 -0.10
N LEU A 256 20.73 -2.05 -0.93
CA LEU A 256 20.79 -0.69 -0.41
C LEU A 256 19.51 -0.36 0.35
N PRO A 257 19.53 0.57 1.33
CA PRO A 257 18.39 0.78 2.23
C PRO A 257 17.20 1.47 1.52
N GLY A 258 16.42 0.71 0.75
CA GLY A 258 15.25 1.20 0.05
C GLY A 258 15.53 2.01 -1.21
N PHE A 259 14.45 2.63 -1.69
CA PHE A 259 14.41 3.49 -2.88
C PHE A 259 14.81 4.92 -2.56
N SER A 260 15.47 5.62 -3.49
CA SER A 260 15.80 7.04 -3.34
C SER A 260 14.70 8.00 -3.80
N TYR A 261 13.74 7.50 -4.57
CA TYR A 261 12.54 8.19 -5.00
C TYR A 261 11.33 7.26 -4.87
N ALA A 262 10.11 7.81 -4.91
CA ALA A 262 8.90 6.98 -4.81
C ALA A 262 8.86 5.98 -5.99
N PRO A 263 8.85 4.66 -5.72
CA PRO A 263 8.96 3.63 -6.76
C PRO A 263 7.67 3.45 -7.57
N THR A 264 6.55 3.92 -7.04
CA THR A 264 5.19 3.75 -7.59
C THR A 264 4.39 5.04 -7.40
N ASP A 265 3.27 5.18 -8.09
CA ASP A 265 2.35 6.32 -7.92
C ASP A 265 1.85 6.41 -6.47
N HIS A 266 1.52 5.27 -5.87
CA HIS A 266 1.17 5.14 -4.45
C HIS A 266 2.20 4.28 -3.73
N TYR A 267 2.90 4.85 -2.75
CA TYR A 267 3.94 4.18 -1.98
C TYR A 267 3.68 4.31 -0.48
N TYR A 268 3.40 3.19 0.18
CA TYR A 268 2.84 3.18 1.53
C TYR A 268 3.86 2.96 2.65
N ARG A 269 5.16 2.91 2.37
CA ARG A 269 6.17 2.80 3.43
C ARG A 269 6.03 3.86 4.55
N PRO A 270 5.73 5.14 4.28
CA PRO A 270 5.51 6.12 5.35
C PRO A 270 4.35 5.74 6.29
N TYR A 271 3.29 5.12 5.76
CA TYR A 271 2.18 4.62 6.57
C TYR A 271 2.68 3.54 7.53
N TYR A 272 3.43 2.57 7.03
CA TYR A 272 3.97 1.49 7.86
C TYR A 272 4.99 1.97 8.89
N LEU A 273 5.83 2.94 8.55
CA LEU A 273 6.77 3.53 9.51
C LEU A 273 6.03 4.23 10.66
N ASP A 274 4.90 4.88 10.39
CA ASP A 274 4.05 5.53 11.40
C ASP A 274 3.26 4.52 12.22
N VAL A 275 2.76 3.46 11.56
CA VAL A 275 2.16 2.31 12.23
C VAL A 275 3.15 1.71 13.22
N TYR A 276 4.35 1.33 12.81
CA TYR A 276 5.29 0.65 13.71
C TYR A 276 6.15 1.62 14.55
N GLU A 277 5.80 2.90 14.60
CA GLU A 277 6.48 3.89 15.43
C GLU A 277 6.26 3.57 16.93
N GLY A 278 7.34 3.23 17.65
CA GLY A 278 7.32 3.04 19.10
C GLY A 278 6.61 1.76 19.58
N THR A 279 6.28 0.83 18.69
CA THR A 279 5.64 -0.45 19.03
C THR A 279 6.38 -1.61 18.39
N ASP A 280 6.73 -2.62 19.18
CA ASP A 280 7.16 -3.91 18.67
C ASP A 280 5.92 -4.75 18.35
N GLU A 281 5.78 -5.14 17.07
CA GLU A 281 4.97 -6.28 16.58
C GLU A 281 3.60 -6.48 17.27
N THR A 282 2.63 -5.61 16.98
CA THR A 282 1.24 -5.82 17.43
C THR A 282 0.36 -6.26 16.26
N MET A 283 -0.22 -7.46 16.36
CA MET A 283 -1.24 -7.93 15.39
C MET A 283 -2.54 -7.12 15.48
N CYS A 284 -2.77 -6.45 16.60
CA CYS A 284 -3.94 -5.63 16.87
C CYS A 284 -3.54 -4.20 17.20
N ARG A 285 -4.11 -3.22 16.51
CA ARG A 285 -3.96 -1.79 16.78
C ARG A 285 -5.33 -1.13 16.78
N ASP A 286 -5.54 -0.20 17.72
CA ASP A 286 -6.80 0.54 17.87
C ASP A 286 -8.04 -0.37 17.99
N GLY A 287 -7.88 -1.53 18.64
CA GLY A 287 -8.94 -2.54 18.81
C GLY A 287 -9.26 -3.36 17.55
N THR A 288 -8.47 -3.24 16.48
CA THR A 288 -8.68 -3.93 15.20
C THR A 288 -7.46 -4.71 14.76
N GLN A 289 -7.68 -5.79 14.00
CA GLN A 289 -6.59 -6.54 13.37
C GLN A 289 -5.98 -5.71 12.24
N ILE A 290 -4.67 -5.45 12.30
CA ILE A 290 -4.03 -4.51 11.39
C ILE A 290 -4.04 -4.99 9.93
N GLN A 291 -3.98 -6.31 9.71
CA GLN A 291 -4.01 -6.90 8.37
C GLN A 291 -5.30 -6.59 7.60
N GLN A 292 -6.41 -6.25 8.29
CA GLN A 292 -7.64 -5.82 7.63
C GLN A 292 -7.44 -4.50 6.86
N GLU A 293 -6.66 -3.57 7.41
CA GLU A 293 -6.36 -2.29 6.74
C GLU A 293 -5.52 -2.52 5.49
N PHE A 294 -4.63 -3.51 5.51
CA PHE A 294 -3.75 -3.82 4.38
C PHE A 294 -4.54 -4.45 3.21
N ILE A 295 -5.43 -5.40 3.52
CA ILE A 295 -6.33 -6.00 2.52
C ILE A 295 -7.32 -4.95 1.99
N ASP A 296 -7.83 -4.07 2.85
CA ASP A 296 -8.72 -3.00 2.42
C ASP A 296 -8.02 -2.03 1.47
N LEU A 297 -6.76 -1.68 1.72
CA LEU A 297 -5.97 -0.85 0.80
C LEU A 297 -5.82 -1.51 -0.58
N TRP A 298 -5.47 -2.80 -0.61
CA TRP A 298 -5.41 -3.58 -1.86
C TRP A 298 -6.73 -3.52 -2.63
N ARG A 299 -7.84 -3.79 -1.94
CA ARG A 299 -9.19 -3.75 -2.52
C ARG A 299 -9.57 -2.35 -3.02
N ARG A 300 -9.28 -1.30 -2.24
CA ARG A 300 -9.57 0.09 -2.61
C ARG A 300 -8.79 0.50 -3.86
N PHE A 301 -7.54 0.06 -3.98
CA PHE A 301 -6.73 0.34 -5.17
C PHE A 301 -7.34 -0.30 -6.42
N ALA A 302 -7.59 -1.61 -6.38
CA ALA A 302 -8.22 -2.32 -7.50
C ALA A 302 -9.55 -1.65 -7.91
N ASN A 303 -10.39 -1.25 -6.94
CA ASN A 303 -11.67 -0.57 -7.22
C ASN A 303 -11.51 0.85 -7.77
N ARG A 304 -10.57 1.64 -7.25
CA ARG A 304 -10.31 3.03 -7.69
C ARG A 304 -9.78 3.08 -9.12
N TYR A 305 -9.05 2.05 -9.50
CA TYR A 305 -8.36 1.93 -10.78
C TYR A 305 -9.00 0.91 -11.73
N LYS A 306 -10.17 0.32 -11.41
CA LYS A 306 -10.86 -0.71 -12.21
C LYS A 306 -11.13 -0.38 -13.69
N HIS A 307 -11.06 0.90 -14.05
CA HIS A 307 -11.34 1.44 -15.37
C HIS A 307 -10.09 2.05 -16.03
N LYS A 308 -8.90 1.74 -15.53
CA LYS A 308 -7.62 2.13 -16.14
C LYS A 308 -6.57 1.05 -15.88
N CYS A 309 -5.57 0.96 -16.73
CA CYS A 309 -4.49 0.02 -16.46
C CYS A 309 -3.88 0.31 -15.08
N HIS A 310 -3.68 -0.74 -14.30
CA HIS A 310 -3.04 -0.64 -12.99
C HIS A 310 -2.17 -1.84 -12.66
N PHE A 311 -1.18 -1.58 -11.81
CA PHE A 311 -0.40 -2.60 -11.15
C PHE A 311 -0.46 -2.39 -9.63
N GLY A 312 -1.07 -3.31 -8.90
CA GLY A 312 -1.08 -3.31 -7.45
C GLY A 312 -0.21 -4.43 -6.90
N PHE A 313 0.76 -4.10 -6.04
CA PHE A 313 1.45 -5.10 -5.24
C PHE A 313 1.19 -4.87 -3.76
N SER A 314 0.69 -5.89 -3.08
CA SER A 314 0.48 -5.92 -1.64
C SER A 314 1.15 -7.14 -1.03
N PHE A 315 2.12 -6.92 -0.14
CA PHE A 315 2.77 -7.97 0.64
C PHE A 315 2.39 -7.81 2.10
N ILE A 316 1.74 -8.84 2.64
CA ILE A 316 1.26 -8.88 4.02
C ILE A 316 2.16 -9.84 4.79
N THR A 317 2.86 -9.32 5.81
CA THR A 317 3.74 -10.09 6.68
C THR A 317 3.13 -10.26 8.07
N SER A 318 3.65 -11.23 8.82
CA SER A 318 3.30 -11.48 10.22
C SER A 318 4.10 -10.62 11.18
#